data_AF-A0A4U5W724-F1
#
_entry.id   AF-A0A4U5W724-F1
#
_cell.length_a   1.000
_cell.length_b   1.000
_cell.length_c   1.000
_cell.angle_alpha   90.00
_cell.angle_beta   90.00
_cell.angle_gamma   90.00
#
_symmetry.space_group_name_H-M   'P 1'
#
loop_
_entity.id
_entity.type
_entity.pdbx_description
1 polymer ?
#
loop_
_entity_poly.entity_id
_entity_poly.type
_entity_poly.pdbx_seq_one_letter_code
_entity_poly.pdbx_strand_id
1 'polypeptide(L)'
;MDAAAVIGELRQWHEEAEDENIGRMPADDELYGALLYLEANAGALKNQMVRREAAIARVRLWEYIRERADLHQSRAIEHARAAGAEWADLTPALAVNAPSAAYNKSKRLQAAVLSETSRVDQPLRRTPEAVREAERIAAAEAAAQRRVEEEAARRYALLSPVARRLLEHRAGLNEDDDVTFWLDQIEAVLPSCHTATQLVSLQRYIEALIRELTRVERTGRQAATTENARLAFVSAAELVTT
;
A
#
# COMPACT_ATOMS: atom_id res chain seq x y z
N MET A 1 7.00 -1.90 18.28
CA MET A 1 7.67 -2.64 19.38
C MET A 1 7.84 -4.08 18.96
N ASP A 2 9.01 -4.65 19.16
CA ASP A 2 9.24 -6.09 18.99
C ASP A 2 8.87 -6.80 20.29
N ALA A 3 7.65 -7.34 20.35
CA ALA A 3 7.12 -7.94 21.57
C ALA A 3 7.83 -9.26 21.93
N ALA A 4 8.23 -10.04 20.93
CA ALA A 4 8.91 -11.31 21.14
C ALA A 4 10.31 -11.08 21.73
N ALA A 5 11.05 -10.08 21.22
CA ALA A 5 12.35 -9.71 21.79
C ALA A 5 12.24 -9.28 23.27
N VAL A 6 11.23 -8.48 23.61
CA VAL A 6 11.00 -8.05 25.01
C VAL A 6 10.61 -9.23 25.90
N ILE A 7 9.83 -10.20 25.40
CA ILE A 7 9.53 -11.43 26.14
C ILE A 7 10.80 -12.29 26.33
N GLY A 8 11.65 -12.39 25.31
CA GLY A 8 12.94 -13.07 25.40
C GLY A 8 13.87 -12.45 26.46
N GLU A 9 13.97 -11.11 26.52
CA GLU A 9 14.71 -10.41 27.59
C GLU A 9 14.14 -10.73 28.98
N LEU A 10 12.82 -10.75 29.13
CA LEU A 10 12.16 -11.09 30.39
C LEU A 10 12.40 -12.55 30.79
N ARG A 11 12.38 -13.47 29.82
CA ARG A 11 12.73 -14.88 30.05
C ARG A 11 14.16 -15.00 30.57
N GLN A 12 15.12 -14.33 29.92
CA GLN A 12 16.51 -14.36 30.33
C GLN A 12 16.68 -13.89 31.79
N TRP A 13 16.01 -12.82 32.20
CA TRP A 13 16.06 -12.38 33.60
C TRP A 13 15.48 -13.40 34.59
N HIS A 14 14.47 -14.16 34.20
CA HIS A 14 13.93 -15.24 35.03
C HIS A 14 14.85 -16.47 35.07
N GLU A 15 15.52 -16.80 33.96
CA GLU A 15 16.54 -17.85 33.91
C GLU A 15 17.74 -17.51 34.80
N GLU A 16 18.25 -16.27 34.71
CA GLU A 16 19.34 -15.77 35.55
C GLU A 16 18.96 -15.69 37.03
N ALA A 17 17.67 -15.51 37.33
CA ALA A 17 17.15 -15.52 38.70
C ALA A 17 16.86 -16.93 39.23
N GLU A 18 17.18 -17.98 38.47
CA GLU A 18 16.92 -19.39 38.80
C GLU A 18 15.44 -19.63 39.16
N ASP A 19 14.52 -19.04 38.39
CA ASP A 19 13.09 -19.27 38.55
C ASP A 19 12.76 -20.76 38.34
N GLU A 20 12.34 -21.43 39.42
CA GLU A 20 12.02 -22.87 39.46
C GLU A 20 10.98 -23.30 38.41
N ASN A 21 10.13 -22.37 37.96
CA ASN A 21 9.05 -22.66 37.01
C ASN A 21 9.36 -22.25 35.57
N ILE A 22 10.57 -21.73 35.27
CA ILE A 22 10.87 -21.11 33.97
C ILE A 22 10.66 -22.04 32.77
N GLY A 23 10.88 -23.35 32.95
CA GLY A 23 10.62 -24.36 31.92
C GLY A 23 9.15 -24.49 31.52
N ARG A 24 8.22 -23.87 32.26
CA ARG A 24 6.78 -23.81 31.93
C ARG A 24 6.37 -22.50 31.25
N MET A 25 7.29 -21.54 31.11
CA MET A 25 6.98 -20.26 30.47
C MET A 25 6.69 -20.49 28.98
N PRO A 26 5.50 -20.09 28.48
CA PRO A 26 5.12 -20.17 27.06
C PRO A 26 6.15 -19.52 26.14
N ALA A 27 6.18 -19.92 24.86
CA ALA A 27 7.14 -19.41 23.88
C ALA A 27 7.04 -17.88 23.68
N ASP A 28 8.09 -17.26 23.13
CA ASP A 28 8.20 -15.80 23.04
C ASP A 28 7.15 -15.16 22.10
N ASP A 29 6.62 -15.94 21.16
CA ASP A 29 5.52 -15.56 20.27
C ASP A 29 4.13 -15.79 20.89
N GLU A 30 4.02 -16.57 21.97
CA GLU A 30 2.80 -16.77 22.76
C GLU A 30 2.60 -15.65 23.81
N LEU A 31 2.60 -14.41 23.32
CA LEU A 31 2.68 -13.17 24.12
C LEU A 31 1.73 -13.12 25.33
N TYR A 32 0.45 -13.46 25.15
CA TYR A 32 -0.54 -13.40 26.22
C TYR A 32 -0.24 -14.42 27.33
N GLY A 33 0.10 -15.66 26.96
CA GLY A 33 0.47 -16.70 27.92
C GLY A 33 1.76 -16.38 28.66
N ALA A 34 2.77 -15.89 27.92
CA ALA A 34 4.04 -15.47 28.50
C ALA A 34 3.85 -14.31 29.51
N LEU A 35 2.99 -13.32 29.21
CA LEU A 35 2.68 -12.25 30.16
C LEU A 35 2.02 -12.75 31.43
N LEU A 36 1.02 -13.64 31.33
CA LEU A 36 0.38 -14.23 32.51
C LEU A 36 1.38 -15.00 33.38
N TYR A 37 2.31 -15.72 32.76
CA TYR A 37 3.40 -16.38 33.48
C TYR A 37 4.28 -15.37 34.24
N LEU A 38 4.75 -14.32 33.55
CA LEU A 38 5.65 -13.31 34.11
C LEU A 38 4.98 -12.52 35.24
N GLU A 39 3.66 -12.37 35.21
CA GLU A 39 2.87 -11.81 36.32
C GLU A 39 2.84 -12.72 37.54
N ALA A 40 2.50 -13.99 37.33
CA ALA A 40 2.42 -14.97 38.42
C ALA A 40 3.77 -15.19 39.10
N ASN A 41 4.88 -15.13 38.34
CA ASN A 41 6.22 -15.44 38.82
C ASN A 41 7.08 -14.20 39.09
N ALA A 42 6.50 -13.00 39.17
CA ALA A 42 7.26 -11.76 39.39
C ALA A 42 8.13 -11.77 40.66
N GLY A 43 7.77 -12.60 41.65
CA GLY A 43 8.54 -12.80 42.89
C GLY A 43 9.81 -13.65 42.75
N ALA A 44 10.00 -14.33 41.61
CA ALA A 44 11.23 -15.06 41.30
C ALA A 44 12.42 -14.09 41.17
N LEU A 45 12.19 -12.92 40.56
CA LEU A 45 13.21 -11.87 40.41
C LEU A 45 13.60 -11.27 41.77
N LYS A 46 14.78 -11.63 42.28
CA LYS A 46 15.27 -11.18 43.60
C LYS A 46 15.91 -9.79 43.57
N ASN A 47 16.53 -9.41 42.45
CA ASN A 47 17.13 -8.09 42.27
C ASN A 47 16.03 -7.03 42.08
N GLN A 48 16.06 -5.99 42.93
CA GLN A 48 15.05 -4.92 42.93
C GLN A 48 15.04 -4.10 41.64
N MET A 49 16.20 -3.86 41.02
CA MET A 49 16.32 -3.12 39.76
C MET A 49 15.70 -3.93 38.61
N VAL A 50 16.09 -5.20 38.48
CA VAL A 50 15.54 -6.12 37.47
C VAL A 50 14.03 -6.28 37.64
N ARG A 51 13.53 -6.42 38.88
CA ARG A 51 12.09 -6.50 39.15
C ARG A 51 11.34 -5.25 38.69
N ARG A 52 11.93 -4.05 38.87
CA ARG A 52 11.35 -2.79 38.42
C ARG A 52 11.29 -2.73 36.89
N GLU A 53 12.39 -3.07 36.22
CA GLU A 53 12.45 -3.08 34.76
C GLU A 53 11.47 -4.09 34.16
N ALA A 54 11.39 -5.29 34.74
CA ALA A 54 10.43 -6.32 34.36
C ALA A 54 8.97 -5.88 34.55
N ALA A 55 8.67 -5.12 35.60
CA ALA A 55 7.33 -4.55 35.80
C ALA A 55 7.00 -3.51 34.71
N ILE A 56 7.93 -2.62 34.37
CA ILE A 56 7.74 -1.61 33.31
C ILE A 56 7.56 -2.28 31.94
N ALA A 57 8.37 -3.30 31.64
CA ALA A 57 8.27 -4.07 30.40
C ALA A 57 6.89 -4.73 30.27
N ARG A 58 6.39 -5.37 31.34
CA ARG A 58 5.02 -5.94 31.37
C ARG A 58 3.93 -4.89 31.12
N VAL A 59 4.05 -3.69 31.70
CA VAL A 59 3.10 -2.59 31.41
C VAL A 59 3.10 -2.23 29.92
N ARG A 60 4.28 -2.12 29.29
CA ARG A 60 4.40 -1.83 27.86
C ARG A 60 3.81 -2.93 26.99
N LEU A 61 4.03 -4.19 27.37
CA LEU A 61 3.49 -5.35 26.67
C LEU A 61 1.95 -5.43 26.79
N TRP A 62 1.38 -5.10 27.95
CA TRP A 62 -0.08 -5.00 28.09
C TRP A 62 -0.68 -3.85 27.27
N GLU A 63 -0.01 -2.70 27.21
CA GLU A 63 -0.43 -1.61 26.33
C GLU A 63 -0.41 -2.05 24.88
N TYR A 64 0.65 -2.73 24.45
CA TYR A 64 0.74 -3.29 23.09
C TYR A 64 -0.38 -4.28 22.79
N ILE A 65 -0.70 -5.20 23.70
CA ILE A 65 -1.85 -6.12 23.54
C ILE A 65 -3.15 -5.32 23.43
N ARG A 66 -3.35 -4.30 24.26
CA ARG A 66 -4.56 -3.46 24.22
C ARG A 66 -4.72 -2.78 22.87
N GLU A 67 -3.64 -2.20 22.34
CA GLU A 67 -3.65 -1.57 21.01
C GLU A 67 -3.99 -2.58 19.92
N ARG A 68 -3.40 -3.78 19.96
CA ARG A 68 -3.72 -4.87 19.02
C ARG A 68 -5.18 -5.34 19.15
N ALA A 69 -5.68 -5.46 20.38
CA ALA A 69 -7.05 -5.85 20.65
C ALA A 69 -8.05 -4.82 20.09
N ASP A 70 -7.76 -3.52 20.20
CA ASP A 70 -8.58 -2.45 19.61
C ASP A 70 -8.71 -2.63 18.08
N LEU A 71 -7.61 -2.97 17.39
CA LEU A 71 -7.60 -3.23 15.95
C LEU A 71 -8.46 -4.43 15.58
N HIS A 72 -8.28 -5.56 16.28
CA HIS A 72 -9.04 -6.77 16.04
C HIS A 72 -10.53 -6.57 16.34
N GLN A 73 -10.86 -5.84 17.41
CA GLN A 73 -12.24 -5.49 17.74
C GLN A 73 -12.86 -4.59 16.65
N SER A 74 -12.11 -3.64 16.08
CA SER A 74 -12.59 -2.84 14.94
C SER A 74 -12.96 -3.70 13.74
N ARG A 75 -12.07 -4.62 13.33
CA ARG A 75 -12.32 -5.54 12.20
C ARG A 75 -13.52 -6.46 12.47
N ALA A 76 -13.66 -6.95 13.70
CA ALA A 76 -14.80 -7.77 14.09
C ALA A 76 -16.13 -7.01 14.00
N ILE A 77 -16.15 -5.72 14.39
CA ILE A 77 -17.33 -4.86 14.22
C ILE A 77 -17.67 -4.70 12.74
N GLU A 78 -16.68 -4.47 11.88
CA GLU A 78 -16.89 -4.33 10.42
C GLU A 78 -17.46 -5.61 9.81
N HIS A 79 -16.92 -6.78 10.16
CA HIS A 79 -17.46 -8.06 9.73
C HIS A 79 -18.91 -8.27 10.22
N ALA A 80 -19.21 -7.93 11.47
CA ALA A 80 -20.57 -8.03 12.00
C ALA A 80 -21.54 -7.11 11.25
N ARG A 81 -21.13 -5.87 10.96
CA ARG A 81 -21.93 -4.92 10.16
C ARG A 81 -22.13 -5.40 8.73
N ALA A 82 -21.12 -5.98 8.10
CA ALA A 82 -21.22 -6.58 6.76
C ALA A 82 -22.17 -7.79 6.73
N ALA A 83 -22.26 -8.54 7.83
CA ALA A 83 -23.22 -9.63 8.01
C ALA A 83 -24.65 -9.15 8.37
N GLY A 84 -24.88 -7.84 8.42
CA GLY A 84 -26.21 -7.26 8.68
C GLY A 84 -26.55 -7.04 10.16
N ALA A 85 -25.60 -7.18 11.09
CA ALA A 85 -25.84 -6.90 12.50
C ALA A 85 -26.17 -5.42 12.72
N GLU A 86 -27.19 -5.11 13.51
CA GLU A 86 -27.54 -3.74 13.85
C GLU A 86 -26.69 -3.17 14.99
N TRP A 87 -26.61 -1.84 15.11
CA TRP A 87 -25.87 -1.21 16.22
C TRP A 87 -26.45 -1.58 17.60
N ALA A 88 -27.75 -1.91 17.65
CA ALA A 88 -28.38 -2.45 18.84
C ALA A 88 -27.79 -3.81 19.25
N ASP A 89 -27.54 -4.70 18.29
CA ASP A 89 -26.98 -6.04 18.52
C ASP A 89 -25.54 -5.96 19.05
N LEU A 90 -24.79 -4.93 18.65
CA LEU A 90 -23.42 -4.70 19.09
C LEU A 90 -23.31 -4.03 20.46
N THR A 91 -24.41 -3.51 21.00
CA THR A 91 -24.41 -2.74 22.24
C THR A 91 -23.88 -3.57 23.44
N PRO A 92 -24.36 -4.80 23.70
CA PRO A 92 -23.82 -5.66 24.75
C PRO A 92 -22.36 -6.08 24.48
N ALA A 93 -22.04 -6.47 23.25
CA ALA A 93 -20.70 -6.94 22.87
C ALA A 93 -19.63 -5.85 23.01
N LEU A 94 -20.02 -4.59 22.82
CA LEU A 94 -19.14 -3.43 22.97
C LEU A 94 -19.19 -2.82 24.37
N ALA A 95 -19.91 -3.41 25.32
CA ALA A 95 -20.05 -2.92 26.69
C ALA A 95 -20.45 -1.43 26.74
N VAL A 96 -21.43 -1.05 25.92
CA VAL A 96 -22.04 0.29 25.91
C VAL A 96 -23.54 0.17 26.17
N ASN A 97 -24.21 1.29 26.47
CA ASN A 97 -25.61 1.29 26.88
C ASN A 97 -26.59 1.75 25.79
N ALA A 98 -26.10 2.10 24.60
CA ALA A 98 -26.94 2.60 23.51
C ALA A 98 -26.33 2.32 22.12
N PRO A 99 -27.16 2.16 21.08
CA PRO A 99 -26.69 2.00 19.70
C PRO A 99 -25.80 3.15 19.20
N SER A 100 -26.12 4.39 19.58
CA SER A 100 -25.30 5.56 19.25
C SER A 100 -23.91 5.51 19.92
N ALA A 101 -23.84 4.96 21.14
CA ALA A 101 -22.57 4.75 21.83
C ALA A 101 -21.75 3.62 21.20
N ALA A 102 -22.41 2.58 20.67
CA ALA A 102 -21.77 1.50 19.91
C ALA A 102 -21.13 2.05 18.62
N TYR A 103 -21.87 2.86 17.86
CA TYR A 103 -21.35 3.58 16.69
C TYR A 103 -20.14 4.47 17.04
N ASN A 104 -20.26 5.30 18.09
CA ASN A 104 -19.17 6.18 18.51
C ASN A 104 -17.93 5.41 19.02
N LYS A 105 -18.13 4.27 19.68
CA LYS A 105 -17.03 3.39 20.09
C LYS A 105 -16.36 2.75 18.87
N SER A 106 -17.13 2.26 17.90
CA SER A 106 -16.59 1.76 16.63
C SER A 106 -15.74 2.82 15.92
N LYS A 107 -16.22 4.07 15.82
CA LYS A 107 -15.44 5.16 15.23
C LYS A 107 -14.14 5.45 15.96
N ARG A 108 -14.12 5.38 17.30
CA ARG A 108 -12.88 5.53 18.08
C ARG A 108 -11.90 4.37 17.85
N LEU A 109 -12.38 3.14 17.69
CA LEU A 109 -11.54 1.98 17.38
C LEU A 109 -10.97 2.06 15.96
N GLN A 110 -11.74 2.56 14.98
CA GLN A 110 -11.24 2.82 13.63
C GLN A 110 -10.08 3.84 13.60
N ALA A 111 -10.00 4.77 14.55
CA ALA A 111 -8.87 5.68 14.71
C ALA A 111 -7.53 4.94 14.90
N ALA A 112 -7.56 3.83 15.65
CA ALA A 112 -6.37 3.01 15.90
C ALA A 112 -5.91 2.30 14.61
N VAL A 113 -6.86 1.83 13.78
CA VAL A 113 -6.58 1.19 12.49
C VAL A 113 -5.95 2.17 11.49
N LEU A 114 -6.47 3.40 11.43
CA LEU A 114 -5.91 4.44 10.57
C LEU A 114 -4.50 4.86 10.99
N SER A 115 -4.21 4.90 12.29
CA SER A 115 -2.88 5.21 12.81
C SER A 115 -1.81 4.17 12.43
N GLU A 116 -2.20 2.90 12.26
CA GLU A 116 -1.27 1.84 11.81
C GLU A 116 -1.05 1.87 10.29
N THR A 117 -2.03 2.35 9.52
CA THR A 117 -1.99 2.38 8.05
C THR A 117 -1.29 3.64 7.51
N SER A 118 -1.41 4.76 8.23
CA SER A 118 -0.69 5.99 7.92
C SER A 118 0.78 5.86 8.36
N ARG A 119 1.74 6.00 7.43
CA ARG A 119 3.19 6.14 7.70
C ARG A 119 3.54 7.45 8.47
N VAL A 120 2.61 8.01 9.22
CA VAL A 120 2.79 9.25 9.96
C VAL A 120 3.24 8.86 11.36
N ASP A 121 4.47 9.24 11.72
CA ASP A 121 5.13 8.98 13.03
C ASP A 121 4.40 9.62 14.25
N GLN A 122 3.17 10.10 14.08
CA GLN A 122 2.35 10.64 15.16
C GLN A 122 1.07 9.82 15.33
N PRO A 123 0.81 9.26 16.53
CA PRO A 123 -0.45 8.59 16.83
C PRO A 123 -1.63 9.53 16.56
N LEU A 124 -2.59 9.10 15.74
CA LEU A 124 -3.80 9.87 15.50
C LEU A 124 -4.53 10.02 16.83
N ARG A 125 -4.98 11.24 17.16
CA ARG A 125 -5.82 11.46 18.33
C ARG A 125 -7.08 10.59 18.20
N ARG A 126 -7.41 9.81 19.23
CA ARG A 126 -8.56 8.90 19.27
C ARG A 126 -9.90 9.65 19.44
N THR A 127 -10.18 10.65 18.60
CA THR A 127 -11.44 11.40 18.58
C THR A 127 -12.21 11.16 17.28
N PRO A 128 -13.56 11.06 17.30
CA PRO A 128 -14.36 10.84 16.09
C PRO A 128 -14.21 11.90 14.99
N GLU A 129 -13.81 13.12 15.35
CA GLU A 129 -13.54 14.20 14.41
C GLU A 129 -12.19 14.02 13.71
N ALA A 130 -11.14 13.63 14.44
CA ALA A 130 -9.84 13.32 13.86
C ALA A 130 -9.92 12.11 12.91
N VAL A 131 -10.77 11.13 13.23
CA VAL A 131 -11.04 9.98 12.34
C VAL A 131 -11.71 10.41 11.05
N ARG A 132 -12.78 11.21 11.13
CA ARG A 132 -13.45 11.74 9.93
C ARG A 132 -12.49 12.56 9.07
N GLU A 133 -11.59 13.31 9.69
CA GLU A 133 -10.58 14.05 8.93
C GLU A 133 -9.58 13.15 8.22
N ALA A 134 -9.04 12.15 8.91
CA ALA A 134 -8.15 11.17 8.31
C ALA A 134 -8.84 10.38 7.19
N GLU A 135 -10.10 9.98 7.38
CA GLU A 135 -10.92 9.33 6.34
C GLU A 135 -11.09 10.25 5.11
N ARG A 136 -11.34 11.55 5.31
CA ARG A 136 -11.45 12.52 4.20
C ARG A 136 -10.15 12.67 3.43
N ILE A 137 -9.02 12.78 4.13
CA ILE A 137 -7.70 12.91 3.52
C ILE A 137 -7.38 11.65 2.70
N ALA A 138 -7.52 10.47 3.31
CA ALA A 138 -7.28 9.20 2.63
C ALA A 138 -8.21 9.01 1.41
N ALA A 139 -9.49 9.38 1.53
CA ALA A 139 -10.43 9.33 0.41
C ALA A 139 -10.05 10.31 -0.72
N ALA A 140 -9.55 11.51 -0.38
CA ALA A 140 -9.09 12.50 -1.34
C ALA A 140 -7.82 12.01 -2.07
N GLU A 141 -6.88 11.42 -1.35
CA GLU A 141 -5.66 10.81 -1.93
C GLU A 141 -6.01 9.64 -2.84
N ALA A 142 -6.88 8.72 -2.41
CA ALA A 142 -7.35 7.61 -3.24
C ALA A 142 -8.10 8.10 -4.48
N ALA A 143 -8.90 9.16 -4.36
CA ALA A 143 -9.57 9.77 -5.51
C ALA A 143 -8.59 10.47 -6.46
N ALA A 144 -7.54 11.11 -5.94
CA ALA A 144 -6.48 11.69 -6.77
C ALA A 144 -5.71 10.60 -7.52
N GLN A 145 -5.34 9.51 -6.84
CA GLN A 145 -4.66 8.37 -7.44
C GLN A 145 -5.50 7.72 -8.55
N ARG A 146 -6.79 7.47 -8.31
CA ARG A 146 -7.71 6.96 -9.35
C ARG A 146 -7.79 7.86 -10.57
N ARG A 147 -7.84 9.18 -10.39
CA ARG A 147 -7.86 10.13 -11.51
C ARG A 147 -6.59 10.02 -12.37
N VAL A 148 -5.42 9.88 -11.74
CA VAL A 148 -4.14 9.69 -12.45
C VAL A 148 -4.13 8.36 -13.20
N GLU A 149 -4.61 7.27 -12.59
CA GLU A 149 -4.70 5.95 -13.23
C GLU A 149 -5.68 5.93 -14.40
N GLU A 150 -6.86 6.56 -14.26
CA GLU A 150 -7.85 6.70 -15.32
C GLU A 150 -7.32 7.53 -16.49
N GLU A 151 -6.59 8.62 -16.21
CA GLU A 151 -5.97 9.43 -17.26
C GLU A 151 -4.87 8.65 -17.99
N ALA A 152 -4.04 7.92 -17.25
CA ALA A 152 -3.03 7.03 -17.81
C ALA A 152 -3.64 5.94 -18.69
N ALA A 153 -4.74 5.31 -18.25
CA ALA A 153 -5.48 4.30 -19.02
C ALA A 153 -6.10 4.89 -20.29
N ARG A 154 -6.70 6.09 -20.22
CA ARG A 154 -7.22 6.81 -21.40
C ARG A 154 -6.12 7.07 -22.43
N ARG A 155 -4.95 7.56 -21.98
CA ARG A 155 -3.81 7.81 -22.87
C ARG A 155 -3.26 6.51 -23.48
N TYR A 156 -3.17 5.43 -22.70
CA TYR A 156 -2.76 4.13 -23.21
C TYR A 156 -3.68 3.60 -24.33
N ALA A 157 -5.00 3.74 -24.13
CA ALA A 157 -5.99 3.29 -25.09
C ALA A 157 -5.86 3.99 -26.45
N LEU A 158 -5.33 5.22 -26.48
CA LEU A 158 -5.05 5.97 -27.69
C LEU A 158 -3.68 5.61 -28.31
N LEU A 159 -2.64 5.50 -27.48
CA LEU A 159 -1.26 5.25 -27.94
C LEU A 159 -1.03 3.81 -28.42
N SER A 160 -1.62 2.80 -27.77
CA SER A 160 -1.36 1.39 -28.07
C SER A 160 -1.77 0.99 -29.50
N PRO A 161 -2.96 1.36 -30.03
CA PRO A 161 -3.33 1.04 -31.40
C PRO A 161 -2.46 1.72 -32.45
N VAL A 162 -1.96 2.93 -32.17
CA VAL A 162 -1.06 3.66 -33.06
C VAL A 162 0.32 3.01 -33.09
N ALA A 163 0.87 2.69 -31.91
CA ALA A 163 2.14 1.97 -31.78
C ALA A 163 2.12 0.63 -32.53
N ARG A 164 1.03 -0.15 -32.39
CA ARG A 164 0.85 -1.40 -33.14
C ARG A 164 0.84 -1.18 -34.64
N ARG A 165 0.09 -0.21 -35.14
CA ARG A 165 0.02 0.09 -36.57
C ARG A 165 1.37 0.52 -37.15
N LEU A 166 2.16 1.29 -36.38
CA LEU A 166 3.53 1.66 -36.77
C LEU A 166 4.44 0.42 -36.90
N LEU A 167 4.34 -0.52 -35.96
CA LEU A 167 5.11 -1.78 -36.01
C LEU A 167 4.63 -2.71 -37.12
N GLU A 168 3.32 -2.87 -37.31
CA GLU A 168 2.71 -3.68 -38.37
C GLU A 168 3.13 -3.21 -39.77
N HIS A 169 3.33 -1.91 -39.94
CA HIS A 169 3.75 -1.31 -41.22
C HIS A 169 5.21 -0.86 -41.23
N ARG A 170 6.05 -1.40 -40.33
CA ARG A 170 7.49 -1.09 -40.22
C ARG A 170 8.23 -1.18 -41.55
N ALA A 171 7.97 -2.22 -42.35
CA ALA A 171 8.62 -2.42 -43.65
C ALA A 171 8.31 -1.34 -44.70
N GLY A 172 7.24 -0.57 -44.49
CA GLY A 172 6.87 0.57 -45.34
C GLY A 172 7.37 1.91 -44.82
N LEU A 173 8.04 1.96 -43.67
CA LEU A 173 8.68 3.16 -43.11
C LEU A 173 10.13 3.26 -43.57
N ASN A 174 10.72 4.44 -43.45
CA ASN A 174 12.10 4.67 -43.85
C ASN A 174 13.09 3.79 -43.06
N GLU A 175 14.08 3.20 -43.75
CA GLU A 175 15.06 2.28 -43.16
C GLU A 175 16.25 2.98 -42.46
N ASP A 176 16.12 4.27 -42.13
CA ASP A 176 17.12 5.01 -41.37
C ASP A 176 17.40 4.33 -40.00
N ASP A 177 18.66 4.34 -39.57
CA ASP A 177 19.09 3.67 -38.34
C ASP A 177 18.35 4.22 -37.11
N ASP A 178 18.09 5.53 -37.06
CA ASP A 178 17.38 6.16 -35.94
C ASP A 178 15.90 5.74 -35.95
N VAL A 179 15.27 5.62 -37.12
CA VAL A 179 13.87 5.17 -37.27
C VAL A 179 13.74 3.72 -36.82
N THR A 180 14.67 2.87 -37.26
CA THR A 180 14.74 1.45 -36.87
C THR A 180 14.92 1.31 -35.37
N PHE A 181 15.84 2.08 -34.77
CA PHE A 181 16.08 2.08 -33.33
C PHE A 181 14.83 2.40 -32.52
N TRP A 182 14.10 3.47 -32.87
CA TRP A 182 12.90 3.85 -32.11
C TRP A 182 11.75 2.85 -32.27
N LEU A 183 11.62 2.22 -33.44
CA LEU A 183 10.66 1.13 -33.63
C LEU A 183 10.97 -0.07 -32.71
N ASP A 184 12.24 -0.43 -32.56
CA ASP A 184 12.64 -1.50 -31.63
C ASP A 184 12.35 -1.14 -30.16
N GLN A 185 12.52 0.13 -29.77
CA GLN A 185 12.15 0.59 -28.41
C GLN A 185 10.64 0.53 -28.17
N ILE A 186 9.83 0.87 -29.18
CA ILE A 186 8.37 0.77 -29.11
C ILE A 186 7.96 -0.70 -28.99
N GLU A 187 8.53 -1.59 -29.82
CA GLU A 187 8.26 -3.03 -29.79
C GLU A 187 8.61 -3.65 -28.44
N ALA A 188 9.72 -3.24 -27.82
CA ALA A 188 10.13 -3.75 -26.51
C ALA A 188 9.16 -3.37 -25.38
N VAL A 189 8.63 -2.13 -25.39
CA VAL A 189 7.81 -1.63 -24.28
C VAL A 189 6.32 -1.94 -24.44
N LEU A 190 5.82 -1.98 -25.67
CA LEU A 190 4.39 -2.11 -25.96
C LEU A 190 3.71 -3.34 -25.29
N PRO A 191 4.29 -4.56 -25.26
CA PRO A 191 3.66 -5.72 -24.65
C PRO A 191 3.51 -5.63 -23.13
N SER A 192 4.39 -4.87 -22.47
CA SER A 192 4.45 -4.79 -21.00
C SER A 192 4.03 -3.43 -20.46
N CYS A 193 3.36 -2.60 -21.27
CA CYS A 193 3.05 -1.22 -20.92
C CYS A 193 1.85 -1.13 -19.96
N HIS A 194 2.10 -1.38 -18.68
CA HIS A 194 1.07 -1.44 -17.64
C HIS A 194 1.28 -0.44 -16.50
N THR A 195 2.45 0.20 -16.43
CA THR A 195 2.79 1.19 -15.41
C THR A 195 2.82 2.61 -15.98
N ALA A 196 2.60 3.61 -15.13
CA ALA A 196 2.67 5.03 -15.52
C ALA A 196 4.02 5.40 -16.15
N THR A 197 5.12 4.85 -15.64
CA THR A 197 6.46 5.07 -16.19
C THR A 197 6.60 4.49 -17.59
N GLN A 198 6.10 3.27 -17.83
CA GLN A 198 6.14 2.65 -19.16
C GLN A 198 5.27 3.40 -20.18
N LEU A 199 4.15 3.97 -19.74
CA LEU A 199 3.28 4.80 -20.59
C LEU A 199 3.98 6.08 -21.07
N VAL A 200 4.66 6.76 -20.15
CA VAL A 200 5.48 7.94 -20.49
C VAL A 200 6.62 7.55 -21.43
N SER A 201 7.26 6.41 -21.21
CA SER A 201 8.30 5.89 -22.10
C SER A 201 7.75 5.61 -23.51
N LEU A 202 6.62 4.92 -23.62
CA LEU A 202 5.98 4.61 -24.91
C LEU A 202 5.66 5.89 -25.70
N GLN A 203 5.04 6.87 -25.04
CA GLN A 203 4.76 8.17 -25.66
C GLN A 203 6.05 8.84 -26.17
N ARG A 204 7.09 8.88 -25.35
CA ARG A 204 8.37 9.50 -25.71
C ARG A 204 9.05 8.80 -26.89
N TYR A 205 8.93 7.49 -27.00
CA TYR A 205 9.48 6.74 -28.13
C TYR A 205 8.70 7.00 -29.42
N ILE A 206 7.37 7.09 -29.35
CA ILE A 206 6.54 7.47 -30.50
C ILE A 206 6.86 8.90 -30.95
N GLU A 207 6.98 9.85 -30.02
CA GLU A 207 7.42 11.23 -30.28
C GLU A 207 8.77 11.31 -30.98
N ALA A 208 9.74 10.51 -30.51
CA ALA A 208 11.07 10.45 -31.10
C ALA A 208 11.02 9.87 -32.52
N LEU A 209 10.30 8.77 -32.72
CA LEU A 209 10.09 8.18 -34.04
C LEU A 209 9.48 9.18 -35.04
N ILE A 210 8.42 9.89 -34.64
CA ILE A 210 7.76 10.90 -35.49
C ILE A 210 8.73 12.02 -35.86
N ARG A 211 9.55 12.46 -34.90
CA ARG A 211 10.56 13.50 -35.15
C ARG A 211 11.57 13.04 -36.20
N GLU A 212 12.04 11.80 -36.12
CA GLU A 212 13.00 11.26 -37.10
C GLU A 212 12.37 11.07 -38.48
N LEU A 213 11.14 10.55 -38.55
CA LEU A 213 10.40 10.46 -39.82
C LEU A 213 10.19 11.84 -40.45
N THR A 214 9.84 12.85 -39.65
CA THR A 214 9.71 14.24 -40.13
C THR A 214 11.05 14.82 -40.59
N ARG A 215 12.15 14.47 -39.90
CA ARG A 215 13.51 14.86 -40.29
C ARG A 215 13.86 14.27 -41.66
N VAL A 216 13.53 13.00 -41.90
CA VAL A 216 13.72 12.32 -43.18
C VAL A 216 12.98 13.06 -44.31
N GLU A 217 11.71 13.44 -44.11
CA GLU A 217 10.94 14.20 -45.11
C GLU A 217 11.60 15.53 -45.47
N ARG A 218 12.14 16.24 -44.48
CA ARG A 218 12.85 17.52 -44.69
C ARG A 218 14.12 17.39 -45.53
N THR A 219 14.72 16.19 -45.58
CA THR A 219 15.87 15.91 -46.45
C THR A 219 15.49 15.53 -47.88
N GLY A 220 14.19 15.57 -48.22
CA GLY A 220 13.65 15.22 -49.54
C GLY A 220 13.48 13.72 -49.77
N ARG A 221 13.69 12.89 -48.74
CA ARG A 221 13.44 11.44 -48.77
C ARG A 221 12.03 11.15 -48.27
N GLN A 222 11.45 10.03 -48.73
CA GLN A 222 10.13 9.62 -48.26
C GLN A 222 10.22 8.95 -46.89
N ALA A 223 9.43 9.42 -45.92
CA ALA A 223 9.30 8.78 -44.61
C ALA A 223 8.51 7.47 -44.66
N ALA A 224 7.63 7.31 -45.65
CA ALA A 224 6.88 6.09 -45.89
C ALA A 224 6.79 5.79 -47.40
N THR A 225 7.01 4.54 -47.77
CA THR A 225 6.97 4.04 -49.16
C THR A 225 5.63 3.39 -49.52
N THR A 226 4.83 3.05 -48.51
CA THR A 226 3.48 2.47 -48.68
C THR A 226 2.41 3.39 -48.10
N GLU A 227 1.21 3.33 -48.67
CA GLU A 227 0.09 4.15 -48.19
C GLU A 227 -0.30 3.81 -46.74
N ASN A 228 -0.25 2.53 -46.35
CA ASN A 228 -0.55 2.11 -44.99
C ASN A 228 0.48 2.62 -43.97
N ALA A 229 1.77 2.62 -44.31
CA ALA A 229 2.81 3.20 -43.46
C ALA A 229 2.67 4.73 -43.35
N ARG A 230 2.28 5.40 -44.45
CA ARG A 230 1.97 6.83 -44.45
C ARG A 230 0.80 7.16 -43.53
N LEU A 231 -0.29 6.39 -43.60
CA LEU A 231 -1.44 6.55 -42.71
C LEU A 231 -1.07 6.31 -41.24
N ALA A 232 -0.26 5.29 -40.95
CA ALA A 232 0.22 5.03 -39.58
C ALA A 232 1.07 6.18 -39.03
N PHE A 233 1.98 6.72 -39.85
CA PHE A 233 2.79 7.89 -39.50
C PHE A 233 1.93 9.14 -39.23
N VAL A 234 0.99 9.46 -40.13
CA VAL A 234 0.11 10.64 -39.98
C VAL A 234 -0.76 10.52 -38.73
N SER A 235 -1.39 9.37 -38.49
CA SER A 235 -2.19 9.14 -37.27
C SER A 235 -1.36 9.27 -36.00
N ALA A 236 -0.09 8.83 -36.03
CA ALA A 236 0.82 8.98 -34.90
C ALA A 236 1.21 10.44 -34.66
N ALA A 237 1.50 11.18 -35.73
CA ALA A 237 1.80 12.60 -35.66
C ALA A 237 0.64 13.39 -35.03
N GLU A 238 -0.59 13.21 -35.54
CA GLU A 238 -1.79 13.88 -35.02
C GLU A 238 -1.99 13.65 -33.51
N LEU A 239 -1.84 12.40 -33.06
CA LEU A 239 -2.01 12.02 -31.66
C LEU A 239 -0.99 12.67 -30.71
N VAL A 240 0.22 12.92 -31.20
CA VAL A 240 1.33 13.46 -30.41
C VAL A 240 1.37 14.99 -30.42
N THR A 241 0.80 15.63 -31.44
CA THR A 241 0.65 17.11 -31.48
C THR A 241 -0.53 17.64 -30.67
N THR A 242 -1.41 16.77 -30.14
CA THR A 242 -2.62 17.13 -29.38
C THR A 242 -2.35 17.11 -27.88
#